data_AF-A0A0L0J1A4-F1
#
_entry.id   AF-A0A0L0J1A4-F1
#
_cell.length_a   1.000
_cell.length_b   1.000
_cell.length_c   1.000
_cell.angle_alpha   90.00
_cell.angle_beta   90.00
_cell.angle_gamma   90.00
#
_symmetry.space_group_name_H-M   'P 1'
#
loop_
_entity.id
_entity.type
_entity.pdbx_description
1 polymer ?
#
loop_
_entity_poly.entity_id
_entity_poly.type
_entity_poly.pdbx_seq_one_letter_code
_entity_poly.pdbx_strand_id
1 'polypeptide(L)' 'MWKLAAILFIVIGPTMAGIGALVPLSVYGLDHFNPLMLAGAAACGLVLAIPASILAGKHIRDMIQPRDRVA' A
#
# COMPACT_ATOMS: atom_id res chain seq x y z
N MET A 1 7.40 -15.55 1.88
CA MET A 1 7.09 -14.17 2.30
C MET A 1 7.08 -13.21 1.11
N TRP A 2 8.22 -13.03 0.42
CA TRP A 2 8.36 -12.08 -0.68
C TRP A 2 7.41 -12.30 -1.87
N LYS A 3 7.16 -13.56 -2.26
CA LYS A 3 6.17 -13.88 -3.29
C LYS A 3 4.74 -13.49 -2.90
N LEU A 4 4.33 -13.76 -1.65
CA LEU A 4 2.99 -13.41 -1.16
C LEU A 4 2.84 -11.88 -1.03
N ALA A 5 3.87 -11.22 -0.48
CA ALA A 5 3.93 -9.76 -0.37
C ALA A 5 3.89 -9.08 -1.75
N ALA A 6 4.56 -9.63 -2.78
CA ALA A 6 4.52 -9.12 -4.14
C ALA A 6 3.12 -9.21 -4.76
N ILE A 7 2.40 -10.31 -4.52
CA ILE A 7 1.01 -10.47 -4.97
C ILE A 7 0.10 -9.46 -4.24
N LEU A 8 0.25 -9.30 -2.93
CA LEU A 8 -0.47 -8.31 -2.14
C LEU A 8 -0.14 -6.87 -2.57
N PHE A 9 1.10 -6.62 -2.98
CA PHE A 9 1.55 -5.31 -3.43
C PHE A 9 0.89 -4.86 -4.73
N ILE A 10 0.46 -5.79 -5.60
CA ILE A 10 -0.32 -5.46 -6.81
C ILE A 10 -1.64 -4.76 -6.47
N VAL A 11 -2.22 -5.07 -5.31
CA VAL A 11 -3.48 -4.46 -4.85
C VAL A 11 -3.20 -3.27 -3.92
N ILE A 12 -2.32 -3.46 -2.94
CA ILE A 12 -1.98 -2.45 -1.91
C ILE A 12 -1.23 -1.26 -2.52
N GLY A 13 -0.37 -1.50 -3.52
CA GLY A 13 0.40 -0.45 -4.20
C GLY A 13 -0.47 0.61 -4.85
N PRO A 14 -1.35 0.25 -5.80
CA PRO A 14 -2.26 1.19 -6.45
C PRO A 14 -3.25 1.86 -5.49
N THR A 15 -3.75 1.13 -4.47
CA THR A 15 -4.66 1.73 -3.47
C THR A 15 -3.96 2.76 -2.60
N MET A 16 -2.78 2.47 -2.09
CA MET A 16 -2.00 3.44 -1.30
C MET A 16 -1.51 4.62 -2.15
N ALA A 17 -1.16 4.40 -3.41
CA ALA A 17 -0.85 5.49 -4.34
C ALA A 17 -2.09 6.36 -4.61
N GLY A 18 -3.27 5.74 -4.77
CA GLY A 18 -4.54 6.44 -4.93
C GLY A 18 -4.91 7.28 -3.70
N ILE A 19 -4.74 6.74 -2.49
CA ILE A 19 -4.93 7.49 -1.23
C ILE A 19 -3.96 8.68 -1.15
N GLY A 20 -2.69 8.47 -1.53
CA GLY A 20 -1.71 9.54 -1.64
C GLY A 20 -2.12 10.63 -2.64
N ALA A 21 -2.67 10.25 -3.79
CA ALA A 21 -3.16 11.17 -4.81
C ALA A 21 -4.43 11.94 -4.39
N LEU A 22 -5.24 11.40 -3.48
CA LEU A 22 -6.42 12.10 -2.94
C LEU A 22 -6.04 13.29 -2.04
N VAL A 23 -4.85 13.29 -1.44
CA VAL A 23 -4.37 14.40 -0.60
C VAL A 23 -4.24 15.72 -1.39
N PRO A 24 -3.48 15.81 -2.49
CA PRO A 24 -3.41 17.04 -3.26
C PRO A 24 -4.76 17.41 -3.91
N LEU A 25 -5.59 16.43 -4.27
CA LEU A 25 -6.92 16.70 -4.84
C LEU A 25 -7.89 17.30 -3.82
N SER A 26 -7.79 16.90 -2.55
CA SER A 26 -8.62 17.45 -1.46
C SER A 26 -8.13 18.81 -0.97
N VAL A 27 -6.84 19.12 -1.10
CA VAL A 27 -6.26 20.40 -0.65
C VAL A 27 -6.32 21.48 -1.73
N TYR A 28 -6.03 21.15 -2.99
CA TYR A 28 -5.93 22.13 -4.09
C TYR A 28 -7.17 22.19 -4.98
N GLY A 29 -8.12 21.27 -4.82
CA GLY A 29 -9.31 21.18 -5.66
C GLY A 29 -9.01 20.67 -7.08
N LEU A 30 -10.06 20.27 -7.81
CA LEU A 30 -9.93 19.68 -9.14
C LEU A 30 -9.48 20.70 -10.21
N ASP A 31 -9.73 21.99 -10.01
CA ASP A 31 -9.51 23.04 -11.01
C ASP A 31 -8.08 23.60 -11.05
N HIS A 32 -7.28 23.40 -9.99
CA HIS A 32 -5.90 23.91 -9.89
C HIS A 32 -4.90 22.81 -9.53
N PHE A 33 -5.06 21.62 -10.14
CA PHE A 33 -4.18 20.49 -9.87
C PHE A 33 -2.79 20.66 -10.51
N ASN A 34 -1.73 20.56 -9.70
CA ASN A 34 -0.37 20.49 -10.19
C ASN A 34 0.03 19.02 -10.42
N PRO A 35 0.28 18.58 -11.68
CA PRO A 35 0.62 17.19 -11.99
C PRO A 35 1.85 16.68 -11.27
N LEU A 36 2.82 17.56 -10.98
CA LEU A 36 4.02 17.19 -10.23
C LEU A 36 3.71 16.86 -8.77
N MET A 37 2.82 17.62 -8.12
CA MET A 37 2.44 17.37 -6.72
C MET A 37 1.60 16.10 -6.60
N LEU A 38 0.72 15.83 -7.56
CA LEU A 38 -0.07 14.59 -7.58
C LEU A 38 0.83 13.37 -7.78
N ALA A 39 1.75 13.41 -8.75
CA ALA A 39 2.71 12.35 -8.96
C ALA A 39 3.61 12.14 -7.74
N GLY A 40 4.04 13.23 -7.09
CA GLY A 40 4.82 13.17 -5.85
C GLY A 40 4.06 12.53 -4.69
N ALA A 41 2.82 12.95 -4.44
CA ALA A 41 2.00 12.40 -3.38
C ALA A 41 1.61 10.94 -3.62
N ALA A 42 1.31 10.58 -4.88
CA ALA A 42 1.08 9.19 -5.28
C ALA A 42 2.32 8.32 -5.09
N ALA A 43 3.51 8.82 -5.47
CA ALA A 43 4.77 8.13 -5.25
C ALA A 43 5.07 7.95 -3.76
N CYS A 44 4.83 8.95 -2.92
CA CYS A 44 4.93 8.82 -1.46
C CYS A 44 3.98 7.75 -0.91
N GLY A 45 2.74 7.70 -1.39
CA GLY A 45 1.80 6.63 -1.05
C GLY A 45 2.31 5.25 -1.44
N LEU A 46 2.94 5.12 -2.61
CA LEU A 46 3.53 3.89 -3.12
C LEU A 46 4.73 3.44 -2.26
N VAL A 47 5.58 4.37 -1.80
CA VAL A 47 6.68 4.06 -0.87
C VAL A 47 6.13 3.52 0.46
N LEU A 48 5.04 4.09 0.98
CA LEU A 48 4.36 3.60 2.19
C LEU A 48 3.66 2.24 1.97
N ALA A 49 3.32 1.89 0.73
CA ALA A 49 2.73 0.59 0.40
C ALA A 49 3.70 -0.58 0.60
N ILE A 50 5.02 -0.34 0.52
CA ILE A 50 6.05 -1.37 0.71
C ILE A 50 6.00 -1.95 2.13
N PRO A 51 6.13 -1.16 3.23
CA PRO A 51 6.00 -1.70 4.58
C PRO A 51 4.59 -2.27 4.86
N ALA A 52 3.53 -1.65 4.32
CA ALA A 52 2.16 -2.13 4.49
C ALA A 52 1.95 -3.54 3.91
N SER A 53 2.47 -3.80 2.71
CA SER A 53 2.36 -5.11 2.06
C SER A 53 3.16 -6.21 2.79
N ILE A 54 4.30 -5.87 3.40
CA ILE A 54 5.07 -6.80 4.24
C ILE A 54 4.30 -7.13 5.52
N LEU A 55 3.71 -6.14 6.19
CA LEU A 55 2.89 -6.34 7.39
C LEU A 55 1.67 -7.22 7.11
N ALA A 56 0.93 -6.92 6.03
CA ALA A 56 -0.21 -7.73 5.61
C ALA A 56 0.21 -9.18 5.29
N GLY A 57 1.34 -9.37 4.61
CA GLY A 57 1.88 -10.69 4.31
C GLY A 57 2.31 -11.48 5.56
N LYS A 58 2.86 -10.81 6.58
CA LYS A 58 3.15 -11.42 7.89
C LYS A 58 1.86 -11.84 8.60
N HIS A 59 0.88 -10.95 8.68
CA HIS A 59 -0.40 -11.23 9.34
C HIS A 59 -1.14 -12.42 8.69
N ILE A 60 -1.19 -12.47 7.36
CA ILE A 60 -1.81 -13.59 6.63
C ILE A 60 -1.05 -14.90 6.88
N ARG A 61 0.28 -14.87 6.87
CA ARG A 61 1.08 -16.06 7.19
C ARG A 61 0.81 -16.55 8.61
N ASP A 62 0.74 -15.65 9.58
CA ASP A 62 0.50 -15.99 10.99
C ASP A 62 -0.90 -16.60 11.19
N MET A 63 -1.90 -16.18 10.40
CA MET A 63 -3.24 -16.77 10.40
C MET A 63 -3.30 -18.12 9.67
N ILE A 64 -2.46 -18.34 8.65
CA ILE A 64 -2.44 -19.58 7.86
C ILE A 64 -1.59 -20.66 8.51
N GLN A 65 -0.52 -20.33 9.24
CA GLN A 65 0.27 -21.33 9.95
C GLN A 65 -0.60 -21.99 11.03
N PRO A 66 -0.89 -23.30 10.92
CA PRO A 66 -1.55 -24.04 11.99
C PRO A 66 -0.67 -23.97 13.23
N ARG A 67 -1.30 -23.87 14.41
CA ARG A 67 -0.63 -24.09 15.68
C ARG A 67 -0.15 -25.55 15.70
N ASP A 68 1.07 -25.81 15.23
CA ASP A 68 1.77 -27.09 15.45
C ASP A 68 2.02 -27.23 16.95
N ARG A 69 0.98 -27.65 17.67
CA ARG A 69 1.06 -28.06 19.06
C ARG A 69 0.50 -29.46 19.16
N VAL A 70 1.24 -30.39 18.57
CA VAL A 70 1.28 -31.77 19.04
C VAL A 70 2.69 -31.99 19.58
N ALA A 71 2.81 -31.81 20.89
CA ALA A 71 3.79 -32.44 21.75
C ALA A 71 3.18 -32.44 23.16
#